data_AF-A0A2N5MH21-F1
#
_entry.id   AF-A0A2N5MH21-F1
#
_cell.length_a   1.000
_cell.length_b   1.000
_cell.length_c   1.000
_cell.angle_alpha   90.00
_cell.angle_beta   90.00
_cell.angle_gamma   90.00
#
_symmetry.space_group_name_H-M   'P 1'
#
loop_
_entity.id
_entity.type
_entity.pdbx_description
1 polymer ?
#
loop_
_entity_poly.entity_id
_entity_poly.type
_entity_poly.pdbx_seq_one_letter_code
_entity_poly.pdbx_strand_id
1 'polypeptide(L)'
;MQIYSGKLIIDLATIVEDAEENIMKNNAHEALTSELMHEVRVILGAAGYLAGSVGATLEKVEDVNASDYSMIKSYVKQSKKDVHQVYNKANTATFRIE
;
A
#
# COMPACT_ATOMS: atom_id res chain seq x y z
N MET A 1 -2.83 29.42 -17.22
CA MET A 1 -2.93 28.15 -16.46
C MET A 1 -1.61 27.41 -16.60
N GLN A 2 -1.17 26.71 -15.57
CA GLN A 2 0.08 25.93 -15.59
C GLN A 2 -0.22 24.51 -15.13
N ILE A 3 0.42 23.52 -15.75
CA ILE A 3 0.28 22.10 -15.40
C ILE A 3 1.51 21.68 -14.60
N TYR A 4 1.29 21.05 -13.46
CA TYR A 4 2.34 20.41 -12.67
C TYR A 4 2.20 18.89 -12.80
N SER A 5 3.32 18.21 -13.00
CA SER A 5 3.36 16.75 -13.19
C SER A 5 4.50 16.15 -12.36
N GLY A 6 4.28 14.96 -11.83
CA GLY A 6 5.20 14.26 -10.94
C GLY A 6 4.77 12.82 -10.70
N LYS A 7 5.39 12.16 -9.72
CA LYS A 7 5.08 10.78 -9.32
C LYS A 7 4.85 10.70 -7.81
N LEU A 8 3.82 9.95 -7.41
CA LEU A 8 3.66 9.50 -6.03
C LEU A 8 4.42 8.19 -5.86
N ILE A 9 5.27 8.11 -4.84
CA ILE A 9 6.04 6.90 -4.49
C ILE A 9 5.57 6.45 -3.12
N ILE A 10 5.22 5.16 -3.01
CA ILE A 10 4.82 4.51 -1.76
C ILE A 10 5.69 3.28 -1.60
N ASP A 11 6.52 3.25 -0.56
CA ASP A 11 7.35 2.09 -0.25
C ASP A 11 6.49 1.00 0.41
N LEU A 12 6.57 -0.22 -0.12
CA LEU A 12 5.79 -1.37 0.33
C LEU A 12 6.71 -2.55 0.60
N ALA A 13 6.45 -3.26 1.70
CA ALA A 13 7.12 -4.50 2.05
C ALA A 13 6.10 -5.51 2.60
N THR A 14 6.28 -6.78 2.25
CA THR A 14 5.46 -7.89 2.75
C THR A 14 6.33 -9.12 2.98
N ILE A 15 5.84 -10.04 3.80
CA ILE A 15 6.48 -11.32 4.09
C ILE A 15 5.55 -12.40 3.57
N VAL A 16 6.09 -13.26 2.71
CA VAL A 16 5.42 -14.45 2.19
C VAL A 16 6.08 -15.71 2.76
N GLU A 17 5.31 -16.79 2.86
CA GLU A 17 5.84 -18.09 3.24
C GLU A 17 6.71 -18.68 2.14
N ASP A 18 7.68 -19.52 2.51
CA ASP A 18 8.61 -20.16 1.59
C ASP A 18 7.88 -21.14 0.66
N ALA A 19 8.08 -20.98 -0.65
CA ALA A 19 7.43 -21.77 -1.70
C ALA A 19 8.22 -21.63 -3.02
N GLU A 20 7.71 -22.20 -4.11
CA GLU A 20 8.26 -21.91 -5.44
C GLU A 20 8.17 -20.41 -5.77
N GLU A 21 9.16 -19.87 -6.48
CA GLU A 21 9.30 -18.43 -6.75
C GLU A 21 8.04 -17.79 -7.34
N ASN A 22 7.39 -18.44 -8.30
CA ASN A 22 6.15 -17.94 -8.90
C ASN A 22 4.98 -17.89 -7.89
N ILE A 23 4.92 -18.84 -6.96
CA ILE A 23 3.92 -18.87 -5.89
C ILE A 23 4.20 -17.74 -4.90
N MET A 24 5.46 -17.59 -4.48
CA MET A 24 5.88 -16.49 -3.60
C MET A 24 5.58 -15.12 -4.22
N LYS A 25 5.87 -14.95 -5.52
CA LYS A 25 5.58 -13.73 -6.26
C LYS A 25 4.07 -13.46 -6.29
N ASN A 26 3.24 -14.45 -6.59
CA ASN A 26 1.78 -14.27 -6.57
C ASN A 26 1.27 -13.89 -5.18
N ASN A 27 1.75 -14.57 -4.13
CA ASN A 27 1.38 -14.29 -2.74
C ASN A 27 1.79 -12.88 -2.32
N ALA A 28 2.94 -12.39 -2.79
CA ALA A 28 3.39 -11.03 -2.49
C ALA A 28 2.40 -9.98 -3.04
N HIS A 29 1.74 -10.26 -4.16
CA HIS A 29 0.78 -9.38 -4.81
C HIS A 29 -0.69 -9.65 -4.44
N GLU A 30 -0.99 -10.66 -3.62
CA GLU A 30 -2.38 -11.09 -3.34
C GLU A 30 -3.27 -9.96 -2.83
N ALA A 31 -2.72 -9.08 -1.97
CA ALA A 31 -3.44 -7.93 -1.42
C ALA A 31 -3.47 -6.69 -2.34
N LEU A 32 -2.74 -6.70 -3.47
CA LEU A 32 -2.70 -5.60 -4.44
C LEU A 32 -3.83 -5.73 -5.46
N THR A 33 -5.07 -5.73 -4.96
CA THR A 33 -6.26 -5.99 -5.78
C THR A 33 -6.65 -4.81 -6.66
N SER A 34 -7.49 -5.06 -7.68
CA SER A 34 -8.03 -4.02 -8.54
C SER A 34 -8.92 -3.03 -7.77
N GLU A 35 -9.63 -3.49 -6.73
CA GLU A 35 -10.42 -2.65 -5.84
C GLU A 35 -9.54 -1.64 -5.10
N LEU A 36 -8.42 -2.08 -4.52
CA LEU A 36 -7.47 -1.18 -3.84
C LEU A 36 -6.93 -0.11 -4.80
N MET A 37 -6.53 -0.50 -6.01
CA MET A 37 -6.02 0.45 -7.02
C MET A 37 -7.10 1.43 -7.49
N HIS A 38 -8.35 1.00 -7.51
CA HIS A 38 -9.49 1.87 -7.80
C HIS A 38 -9.73 2.88 -6.66
N GLU A 39 -9.72 2.44 -5.40
CA GLU A 39 -9.87 3.31 -4.23
C GLU A 39 -8.82 4.43 -4.21
N VAL A 40 -7.54 4.07 -4.40
CA VAL A 40 -6.44 5.05 -4.46
C VAL A 40 -6.67 6.07 -5.58
N ARG A 41 -7.08 5.60 -6.76
CA ARG A 41 -7.37 6.49 -7.90
C ARG A 41 -8.52 7.46 -7.59
N VAL A 42 -9.59 6.97 -6.97
CA VAL A 42 -10.76 7.79 -6.59
C VAL A 42 -10.37 8.86 -5.56
N ILE A 43 -9.59 8.48 -4.54
CA ILE A 43 -9.11 9.41 -3.51
C ILE A 43 -8.25 10.52 -4.13
N LEU A 44 -7.30 10.16 -5.01
CA LEU A 44 -6.47 11.13 -5.72
C LEU A 44 -7.30 12.06 -6.62
N GLY A 45 -8.27 11.49 -7.35
CA GLY A 45 -9.20 12.25 -8.18
C GLY A 45 -10.04 13.24 -7.39
N ALA A 46 -10.56 12.83 -6.22
CA ALA A 46 -11.32 13.70 -5.32
C ALA A 46 -10.47 14.85 -4.75
N ALA A 47 -9.15 14.66 -4.64
CA ALA A 47 -8.19 15.70 -4.24
C ALA A 47 -7.69 16.58 -5.41
N GLY A 48 -8.21 16.37 -6.63
CA GLY A 48 -7.87 17.17 -7.81
C GLY A 48 -6.67 16.67 -8.63
N TYR A 49 -6.17 15.46 -8.36
CA TYR A 49 -5.07 14.85 -9.12
C TYR A 49 -5.58 13.91 -10.20
N LEU A 50 -4.94 13.95 -11.37
CA LEU A 50 -5.17 12.97 -12.43
C LEU A 50 -4.22 11.78 -12.28
N ALA A 51 -4.73 10.64 -11.81
CA ALA A 51 -4.00 9.37 -11.77
C ALA A 51 -4.49 8.44 -12.91
N GLY A 52 -3.76 8.41 -14.03
CA GLY A 52 -4.14 7.64 -15.22
C GLY A 52 -4.12 6.11 -15.00
N SER A 53 -3.11 5.60 -14.30
CA SER A 53 -3.02 4.22 -13.82
C SER A 53 -2.38 4.19 -12.44
N VAL A 54 -2.81 3.23 -11.62
CA VAL A 54 -2.24 2.93 -10.30
C VAL A 54 -1.97 1.43 -10.28
N GLY A 55 -0.78 1.04 -9.87
CA GLY A 55 -0.33 -0.34 -9.79
C GLY A 55 0.95 -0.41 -8.98
N ALA A 56 1.31 -1.61 -8.56
CA ALA A 56 2.53 -1.88 -7.82
C ALA A 56 3.12 -3.22 -8.26
N THR A 57 4.44 -3.34 -8.13
CA THR A 57 5.17 -4.58 -8.38
C THR A 57 6.12 -4.79 -7.22
N LEU A 58 6.09 -5.98 -6.64
CA LEU A 58 6.93 -6.41 -5.53
C LEU A 58 7.91 -7.46 -6.04
N GLU A 59 9.18 -7.24 -5.77
CA GLU A 59 10.27 -8.15 -6.14
C GLU A 59 10.97 -8.63 -4.86
N LYS A 60 11.56 -9.83 -4.89
CA LYS A 60 12.39 -10.32 -3.78
C LYS A 60 13.63 -9.44 -3.67
N VAL A 61 13.86 -8.88 -2.48
CA VAL A 61 15.06 -8.08 -2.19
C VAL A 61 16.07 -8.92 -1.41
N GLU A 62 15.64 -9.53 -0.31
CA GLU A 62 16.47 -10.36 0.56
C GLU A 62 15.61 -11.36 1.36
N ASP A 63 16.27 -12.31 2.03
CA ASP A 63 15.59 -13.22 2.96
C ASP A 63 15.29 -12.49 4.27
N VAL A 64 14.11 -12.75 4.84
CA VAL A 64 13.64 -12.06 6.05
C VAL A 64 14.51 -12.42 7.26
N ASN A 65 15.02 -11.41 7.97
CA ASN A 65 15.64 -11.63 9.27
C ASN A 65 14.59 -11.50 10.41
N ALA A 66 14.96 -11.90 11.63
CA ALA A 66 14.04 -11.87 12.77
C ALA A 66 13.53 -10.46 13.13
N SER A 67 14.34 -9.42 12.89
CA SER A 67 13.97 -8.03 13.13
C SER A 67 12.91 -7.56 12.13
N ASP A 68 13.14 -7.80 10.84
CA ASP A 68 12.20 -7.45 9.77
C ASP A 68 10.87 -8.17 9.96
N TYR A 69 10.93 -9.46 10.31
CA TYR A 69 9.74 -10.24 10.61
C TYR A 69 8.89 -9.61 11.71
N SER A 70 9.54 -9.30 12.84
CA SER A 70 8.85 -8.71 14.01
C SER A 70 8.27 -7.33 13.67
N MET A 71 9.05 -6.49 12.99
CA MET A 71 8.64 -5.13 12.61
C MET A 71 7.43 -5.16 11.66
N ILE A 72 7.52 -5.90 10.55
CA ILE A 72 6.46 -5.96 9.54
C ILE A 72 5.20 -6.58 10.14
N LYS A 73 5.31 -7.68 10.90
CA LYS A 73 4.13 -8.30 11.53
C LYS A 73 3.48 -7.39 12.57
N SER A 74 4.27 -6.67 13.37
CA SER A 74 3.75 -5.69 14.34
C SER A 74 2.99 -4.57 13.64
N TYR A 75 3.59 -4.00 12.58
CA TYR A 75 2.97 -2.95 11.79
C TYR A 75 1.67 -3.42 11.14
N VAL A 76 1.67 -4.57 10.46
CA VAL A 76 0.47 -5.16 9.84
C VAL A 76 -0.62 -5.41 10.88
N LYS A 77 -0.27 -5.93 12.06
CA LYS A 77 -1.23 -6.19 13.15
C LYS A 77 -1.87 -4.90 13.65
N GLN A 78 -1.09 -3.83 13.80
CA GLN A 78 -1.59 -2.53 14.23
C GLN A 78 -2.47 -1.91 13.13
N SER A 79 -2.01 -1.89 11.88
CA SER A 79 -2.77 -1.37 10.73
C SER A 79 -4.11 -2.09 10.55
N LYS A 80 -4.19 -3.42 10.77
CA LYS A 80 -5.47 -4.15 10.73
C LYS A 80 -6.47 -3.69 11.80
N LYS A 81 -6.01 -3.19 12.95
CA LYS A 81 -6.90 -2.58 13.95
C LYS A 81 -7.35 -1.20 13.48
N ASP A 82 -6.42 -0.42 12.97
CA ASP A 82 -6.63 0.99 12.63
C ASP A 82 -7.40 1.18 11.31
N VAL A 83 -7.40 0.20 10.42
CA VAL A 83 -8.08 0.28 9.11
C VAL A 83 -9.58 0.57 9.26
N HIS A 84 -10.19 0.13 10.36
CA HIS A 84 -11.58 0.44 10.67
C HIS A 84 -11.80 1.94 10.88
N GLN A 85 -10.81 2.68 11.37
CA GLN A 85 -10.89 4.13 11.53
C GLN A 85 -10.89 4.83 10.16
N VAL A 86 -10.20 4.26 9.16
CA VAL A 86 -10.12 4.81 7.80
C VAL A 86 -11.43 4.59 7.04
N TYR A 87 -11.98 3.38 7.10
CA TYR A 87 -13.23 3.06 6.39
C TYR A 87 -14.49 3.60 7.09
N ASN A 88 -14.39 4.00 8.36
CA ASN A 88 -15.48 4.64 9.07
C ASN A 88 -15.49 6.15 8.82
N LYS A 89 -16.34 6.59 7.87
CA LYS A 89 -16.47 7.98 7.38
C LYS A 89 -16.81 9.05 8.44
N ALA A 90 -17.04 8.67 9.70
CA ALA A 90 -17.20 9.59 10.83
C ALA A 90 -15.86 10.09 11.42
N ASN A 91 -14.75 9.41 11.11
CA ASN A 91 -13.43 9.76 11.63
C ASN A 91 -12.66 10.62 10.61
N THR A 92 -12.93 11.92 10.58
CA THR A 92 -12.11 12.88 9.82
C THR A 92 -10.89 13.24 10.64
N ALA A 93 -9.73 12.66 10.32
CA ALA A 93 -8.45 13.10 10.86
C ALA A 93 -7.77 14.03 9.85
N THR A 94 -7.59 15.30 10.22
CA THR A 94 -6.89 16.28 9.39
C THR A 94 -5.40 16.20 9.70
N PHE A 95 -4.61 15.73 8.74
CA PHE A 95 -3.15 15.74 8.83
C PHE A 95 -2.61 16.90 7.98
N ARG A 96 -1.73 17.70 8.57
CA ARG A 96 -1.00 18.75 7.87
C ARG A 96 0.30 18.11 7.36
N ILE A 97 0.51 18.13 6.06
CA ILE A 97 1.80 17.74 5.47
C ILE A 97 2.71 18.96 5.62
N GLU A 98 3.80 18.81 6.38
CA GLU A 98 4.89 19.79 6.48
C GLU A 98 5.88 19.62 5.33
#